data_AF-A0A2M7KGU8-F1
#
_entry.id   AF-A0A2M7KGU8-F1
#
_cell.length_a   1.000
_cell.length_b   1.000
_cell.length_c   1.000
_cell.angle_alpha   90.00
_cell.angle_beta   90.00
_cell.angle_gamma   90.00
#
_symmetry.space_group_name_H-M   'P 1'
#
loop_
_entity.id
_entity.type
_entity.pdbx_description
1 polymer ?
#
loop_
_entity_poly.entity_id
_entity_poly.type
_entity_poly.pdbx_seq_one_letter_code
_entity_poly.pdbx_strand_id
1 'polypeptide(L)'
;MNQTAIRLPALALLLSLTPHTLAAPTVVNPSFEVDRYTVWPGAVGQNGGKLTGWKHTGTVGLNPVWEDPTKPAESRAPFADNGRPPHGRQVAFIHNIGALSQMIDGFEAGKKYRLTYFENARHNNAPDRNPKLRVTFGGEVLVSEHALKPVEAIDSHTLPFCFVESAVFTAPKAGAFELRFETTFGDRVAIVLDQVTIAEVGLPPPNTASLADPFSRCSSTWESGVPCLQHAPSCRQVRDPTRWPSRYRGIRRGDGDDCLLPQFTVAVGRRL
;
A
#
# COMPACT_ATOMS: atom_id res chain seq x y z
N MET A 1 11.10 -13.48 86.50
CA MET A 1 11.94 -12.90 85.42
C MET A 1 11.12 -12.94 84.14
N ASN A 2 10.56 -11.80 83.74
CA ASN A 2 9.61 -11.68 82.62
C ASN A 2 10.33 -11.76 81.27
N GLN A 3 9.86 -12.64 80.38
CA GLN A 3 10.28 -12.68 78.99
C GLN A 3 9.46 -11.68 78.18
N THR A 4 10.09 -10.62 77.70
CA THR A 4 9.49 -9.62 76.81
C THR A 4 9.69 -10.08 75.37
N ALA A 5 8.65 -10.62 74.74
CA ALA A 5 8.68 -11.00 73.33
C ALA A 5 8.56 -9.74 72.45
N ILE A 6 9.63 -9.39 71.74
CA ILE A 6 9.67 -8.31 70.74
C ILE A 6 9.00 -8.84 69.46
N ARG A 7 7.82 -8.32 69.12
CA ARG A 7 7.17 -8.57 67.82
C ARG A 7 7.65 -7.52 66.81
N LEU A 8 8.40 -7.97 65.81
CA LEU A 8 8.71 -7.19 64.60
C LEU A 8 7.46 -7.09 63.72
N PRO A 9 7.06 -5.90 63.24
CA PRO A 9 6.01 -5.78 62.23
C PRO A 9 6.58 -6.16 60.86
N ALA A 10 5.97 -7.15 60.20
CA ALA A 10 6.25 -7.45 58.80
C ALA A 10 5.69 -6.31 57.93
N LEU A 11 6.59 -5.47 57.40
CA LEU A 11 6.23 -4.41 56.46
C LEU A 11 5.99 -5.05 55.08
N ALA A 12 4.73 -5.32 54.76
CA ALA A 12 4.32 -5.79 53.44
C ALA A 12 4.41 -4.63 52.44
N LEU A 13 5.46 -4.62 51.61
CA LEU A 13 5.62 -3.68 50.51
C LEU A 13 4.65 -4.08 49.38
N LEU A 14 3.45 -3.49 49.36
CA LEU A 14 2.53 -3.61 48.22
C LEU A 14 3.12 -2.86 47.01
N LEU A 15 3.75 -3.59 46.10
CA LEU A 15 4.04 -3.09 44.75
C LEU A 15 2.70 -2.87 44.03
N SER A 16 2.25 -1.62 43.95
CA SER A 16 1.13 -1.25 43.09
C SER A 16 1.56 -1.39 41.63
N LEU A 17 1.17 -2.47 40.95
CA LEU A 17 1.25 -2.54 39.49
C LEU A 17 0.21 -1.59 38.91
N THR A 18 0.65 -0.37 38.57
CA THR A 18 -0.16 0.51 37.73
C THR A 18 -0.15 -0.04 36.30
N PRO A 19 -1.31 -0.41 35.72
CA PRO A 19 -1.36 -0.78 34.31
C PRO A 19 -0.93 0.43 33.48
N HIS A 20 0.18 0.30 32.76
CA HIS A 20 0.58 1.28 31.75
C HIS A 20 -0.16 0.92 30.48
N THR A 21 -1.24 1.63 30.18
CA THR A 21 -1.85 1.56 28.85
C THR A 21 -0.91 2.25 27.88
N LEU A 22 -0.19 1.48 27.05
CA LEU A 22 0.57 2.05 25.94
C LEU A 22 -0.43 2.68 24.97
N ALA A 23 -0.10 3.88 24.47
CA ALA A 23 -0.85 4.47 23.38
C ALA A 23 -0.78 3.54 22.16
N ALA A 24 -1.89 3.40 21.42
CA ALA A 24 -1.93 2.55 20.22
C ALA A 24 -0.85 2.97 19.22
N PRO A 25 -0.27 2.01 18.46
CA PRO A 25 0.81 2.34 17.55
C PRO A 25 0.33 3.30 16.47
N THR A 26 1.07 4.40 16.30
CA THR A 26 0.70 5.49 15.40
C THR A 26 1.82 5.78 14.42
N VAL A 27 1.51 5.74 13.12
CA VAL A 27 2.43 6.16 12.06
C VAL A 27 2.41 7.69 11.98
N VAL A 28 3.56 8.32 12.16
CA VAL A 28 3.73 9.77 11.99
C VAL A 28 3.82 10.10 10.50
N ASN A 29 3.10 11.15 10.08
CA ASN A 29 3.06 11.60 8.69
C ASN A 29 2.77 10.45 7.70
N PRO A 30 1.66 9.70 7.88
CA PRO A 30 1.40 8.45 7.17
C PRO A 30 1.17 8.64 5.67
N SER A 31 0.78 9.84 5.26
CA SER A 31 0.53 10.22 3.86
C SER A 31 1.50 11.30 3.37
N PHE A 32 2.58 11.55 4.11
CA PHE A 32 3.67 12.41 3.68
C PHE A 32 3.33 13.89 3.46
N GLU A 33 2.15 14.38 3.87
CA GLU A 33 1.65 15.74 3.63
C GLU A 33 2.23 16.84 4.54
N VAL A 34 3.10 16.49 5.51
CA VAL A 34 3.61 17.48 6.49
C VAL A 34 4.63 18.44 5.89
N ASP A 35 5.58 17.95 5.10
CA ASP A 35 6.64 18.78 4.52
C ASP A 35 6.23 19.34 3.17
N ARG A 36 6.82 20.47 2.75
CA ARG A 36 6.58 21.04 1.42
C ARG A 36 7.88 21.20 0.66
N TYR A 37 8.04 20.43 -0.39
CA TYR A 37 9.22 20.51 -1.26
C TYR A 37 8.97 21.43 -2.44
N THR A 38 9.94 22.28 -2.74
CA THR A 38 9.86 23.29 -3.81
C THR A 38 10.97 23.15 -4.84
N VAL A 39 11.98 22.32 -4.58
CA VAL A 39 13.10 22.06 -5.49
C VAL A 39 12.86 20.75 -6.24
N TRP A 40 12.81 20.83 -7.57
CA TRP A 40 12.70 19.67 -8.46
C TRP A 40 14.00 18.83 -8.43
N PRO A 41 13.94 17.48 -8.47
CA PRO A 41 12.78 16.64 -8.68
C PRO A 41 12.04 16.24 -7.38
N GLY A 42 12.26 16.94 -6.26
CA GLY A 42 11.65 16.62 -4.98
C GLY A 42 12.49 15.69 -4.10
N ALA A 43 13.79 15.55 -4.39
CA ALA A 43 14.68 14.78 -3.53
C ALA A 43 14.90 15.47 -2.18
N VAL A 44 14.88 14.70 -1.08
CA VAL A 44 15.04 15.21 0.30
C VAL A 44 16.34 16.01 0.44
N GLY A 45 17.45 15.51 -0.10
CA GLY A 45 18.75 16.16 0.01
C GLY A 45 18.80 17.57 -0.59
N GLN A 46 17.96 17.87 -1.57
CA GLN A 46 17.86 19.19 -2.19
C GLN A 46 16.78 20.08 -1.55
N ASN A 47 15.95 19.51 -0.68
CA ASN A 47 14.83 20.17 0.00
C ASN A 47 15.05 20.21 1.53
N GLY A 48 16.28 20.47 1.96
CA GLY A 48 16.62 20.69 3.38
C GLY A 48 16.93 19.42 4.18
N GLY A 49 17.00 18.26 3.54
CA GLY A 49 17.51 17.03 4.17
C GLY A 49 16.55 16.38 5.18
N LYS A 50 15.30 16.84 5.27
CA LYS A 50 14.31 16.36 6.23
C LYS A 50 13.07 15.82 5.54
N LEU A 51 12.62 14.65 5.98
CA LEU A 51 11.29 14.11 5.75
C LEU A 51 10.66 13.83 7.13
N THR A 52 9.69 14.64 7.53
CA THR A 52 9.12 14.61 8.88
C THR A 52 8.52 13.24 9.19
N GLY A 53 9.01 12.63 10.28
CA GLY A 53 8.60 11.30 10.74
C GLY A 53 9.35 10.14 10.11
N TRP A 54 10.16 10.36 9.06
CA TRP A 54 10.77 9.28 8.27
C TRP A 54 12.28 9.45 8.13
N LYS A 55 13.02 8.41 8.49
CA LYS A 55 14.43 8.24 8.13
C LYS A 55 14.53 7.71 6.71
N HIS A 56 15.66 7.95 6.07
CA HIS A 56 15.83 7.52 4.69
C HIS A 56 17.27 7.20 4.28
N THR A 57 17.41 6.41 3.23
CA THR A 57 18.67 6.11 2.54
C THR A 57 18.45 6.10 1.03
N GLY A 58 19.49 6.35 0.25
CA GLY A 58 19.39 6.45 -1.20
C GLY A 58 18.70 7.74 -1.67
N THR A 59 18.17 7.71 -2.90
CA THR A 59 17.44 8.86 -3.46
C THR A 59 15.96 8.72 -3.16
N VAL A 60 15.49 9.51 -2.20
CA VAL A 60 14.08 9.53 -1.76
C VAL A 60 13.55 10.95 -1.74
N GLY A 61 12.24 11.11 -1.65
CA GLY A 61 11.65 12.37 -1.27
C GLY A 61 10.16 12.45 -1.54
N LEU A 62 9.70 13.66 -1.85
CA LEU A 62 8.28 13.95 -2.06
C LEU A 62 8.06 14.33 -3.51
N ASN A 63 7.04 13.72 -4.11
CA ASN A 63 6.58 14.05 -5.45
C ASN A 63 5.23 14.79 -5.31
N PRO A 64 5.19 16.12 -5.46
CA PRO A 64 3.93 16.86 -5.55
C PRO A 64 3.09 16.38 -6.74
N VAL A 65 1.79 16.15 -6.53
CA VAL A 65 0.85 15.66 -7.57
C VAL A 65 -0.24 16.67 -7.92
N TRP A 66 -0.19 17.85 -7.30
CA TRP A 66 -1.15 18.91 -7.59
C TRP A 66 -0.74 19.68 -8.84
N GLU A 67 -1.74 20.10 -9.61
CA GLU A 67 -1.53 20.97 -10.75
C GLU A 67 -1.40 22.44 -10.30
N ASP A 68 -0.21 23.03 -10.47
CA ASP A 68 -0.03 24.49 -10.46
C ASP A 68 -0.42 25.10 -11.82
N PRO A 69 -1.58 25.77 -11.98
CA PRO A 69 -1.97 26.32 -13.28
C PRO A 69 -0.96 27.35 -13.85
N THR A 70 0.01 27.81 -13.04
CA THR A 70 1.05 28.77 -13.42
C THR A 70 2.35 28.14 -13.92
N LYS A 71 2.51 26.82 -13.88
CA LYS A 71 3.73 26.11 -14.34
C LYS A 71 3.49 25.40 -15.69
N PRO A 72 4.50 24.92 -16.41
CA PRO A 72 4.30 23.95 -17.50
C PRO A 72 3.81 22.60 -16.94
N ALA A 73 2.97 21.85 -17.66
CA ALA A 73 2.38 20.59 -17.19
C ALA A 73 3.44 19.47 -17.03
N GLU A 74 4.41 19.43 -17.92
CA GLU A 74 5.46 18.42 -18.06
C GLU A 74 6.53 18.41 -16.95
N SER A 75 6.41 19.27 -15.93
CA SER A 75 7.45 19.44 -14.90
C SER A 75 7.07 18.99 -13.48
N ARG A 76 5.89 18.41 -13.27
CA ARG A 76 5.27 18.47 -11.92
C ARG A 76 5.29 17.18 -11.10
N ALA A 77 5.37 16.01 -11.72
CA ALA A 77 5.40 14.73 -11.01
C ALA A 77 6.35 13.73 -11.68
N PRO A 78 7.69 13.87 -11.52
CA PRO A 78 8.64 13.00 -12.21
C PRO A 78 8.59 11.53 -11.77
N PHE A 79 7.89 11.19 -10.68
CA PHE A 79 7.79 9.84 -10.14
C PHE A 79 6.36 9.31 -10.03
N ALA A 80 5.39 10.15 -9.65
CA ALA A 80 3.97 9.80 -9.64
C ALA A 80 3.31 10.20 -10.97
N ASP A 81 3.82 9.63 -12.06
CA ASP A 81 3.46 9.99 -13.45
C ASP A 81 2.25 9.21 -14.00
N ASN A 82 1.63 8.38 -13.18
CA ASN A 82 0.44 7.60 -13.50
C ASN A 82 -0.30 7.26 -12.19
N GLY A 83 -1.57 6.90 -12.29
CA GLY A 83 -2.37 6.54 -11.12
C GLY A 83 -2.85 7.76 -10.35
N ARG A 84 -4.00 7.64 -9.68
CA ARG A 84 -4.50 8.66 -8.74
C ARG A 84 -3.94 8.38 -7.34
N PRO A 85 -3.18 9.33 -6.75
CA PRO A 85 -2.75 9.26 -5.36
C PRO A 85 -3.97 9.13 -4.43
N PRO A 86 -3.88 8.25 -3.41
CA PRO A 86 -5.04 7.93 -2.60
C PRO A 86 -5.34 9.02 -1.56
N HIS A 87 -4.38 9.86 -1.17
CA HIS A 87 -4.62 11.00 -0.28
C HIS A 87 -3.76 12.22 -0.64
N GLY A 88 -4.26 13.39 -0.24
CA GLY A 88 -3.45 14.61 -0.20
C GLY A 88 -3.04 15.15 -1.56
N ARG A 89 -1.86 15.80 -1.59
CA ARG A 89 -1.34 16.55 -2.74
C ARG A 89 0.09 16.16 -3.09
N GLN A 90 0.65 15.14 -2.42
CA GLN A 90 1.97 14.62 -2.70
C GLN A 90 2.08 13.18 -2.23
N VAL A 91 3.09 12.48 -2.75
CA VAL A 91 3.40 11.11 -2.33
C VAL A 91 4.89 11.00 -2.05
N ALA A 92 5.28 10.05 -1.21
CA ALA A 92 6.70 9.74 -1.07
C ALA A 92 7.17 8.95 -2.29
N PHE A 93 8.44 9.10 -2.66
CA PHE A 93 9.08 8.27 -3.67
C PHE A 93 10.40 7.68 -3.17
N ILE A 94 10.76 6.53 -3.73
CA ILE A 94 12.10 5.93 -3.64
C ILE A 94 12.58 5.67 -5.07
N HIS A 95 13.68 6.30 -5.47
CA HIS A 95 14.28 6.19 -6.80
C HIS A 95 15.52 5.30 -6.75
N ASN A 96 15.52 4.24 -7.56
CA ASN A 96 16.49 3.14 -7.54
C ASN A 96 16.52 2.44 -6.19
N ILE A 97 17.71 2.05 -5.72
CA ILE A 97 17.92 1.45 -4.39
C ILE A 97 17.85 2.54 -3.32
N GLY A 98 16.99 2.34 -2.34
CA GLY A 98 16.81 3.24 -1.21
C GLY A 98 15.81 2.68 -0.21
N ALA A 99 15.54 3.46 0.84
CA ALA A 99 14.58 3.07 1.85
C ALA A 99 13.99 4.27 2.59
N LEU A 100 12.77 4.07 3.09
CA LEU A 100 12.09 4.92 4.06
C LEU A 100 11.81 4.08 5.31
N SER A 101 12.15 4.59 6.50
CA SER A 101 11.85 3.90 7.75
C SER A 101 11.39 4.81 8.88
N GLN A 102 10.62 4.26 9.79
CA GLN A 102 10.12 4.93 10.99
C GLN A 102 10.15 3.97 12.17
N MET A 103 10.62 4.45 13.33
CA MET A 103 10.40 3.76 14.60
C MET A 103 8.99 4.07 15.07
N ILE A 104 8.15 3.04 15.16
CA ILE A 104 6.76 3.16 15.61
C ILE A 104 6.69 2.54 17.01
N ASP A 105 6.29 3.32 18.00
CA ASP A 105 6.07 2.89 19.38
C ASP A 105 4.59 2.57 19.62
N GLY A 106 4.26 1.99 20.78
CA GLY A 106 2.88 1.72 21.19
C GLY A 106 2.40 0.29 20.96
N PHE A 107 3.29 -0.64 20.59
CA PHE A 107 2.94 -2.05 20.48
C PHE A 107 2.87 -2.71 21.86
N GLU A 108 1.92 -3.62 22.04
CA GLU A 108 1.81 -4.45 23.23
C GLU A 108 2.14 -5.90 22.89
N ALA A 109 2.88 -6.58 23.78
CA ALA A 109 3.30 -7.96 23.56
C ALA A 109 2.09 -8.89 23.36
N GLY A 110 2.16 -9.75 22.34
CA GLY A 110 1.13 -10.74 22.02
C GLY A 110 -0.10 -10.20 21.28
N LYS A 111 -0.24 -8.88 21.15
CA LYS A 111 -1.28 -8.28 20.32
C LYS A 111 -0.97 -8.46 18.83
N LYS A 112 -2.04 -8.52 18.04
CA LYS A 112 -2.00 -8.73 16.60
C LYS A 112 -2.23 -7.43 15.87
N TYR A 113 -1.46 -7.20 14.83
CA TYR A 113 -1.49 -5.98 14.05
C TYR A 113 -1.45 -6.29 12.56
N ARG A 114 -1.79 -5.28 11.76
CA ARG A 114 -1.77 -5.34 10.31
C ARG A 114 -1.27 -4.02 9.76
N LEU A 115 -0.39 -4.11 8.77
CA LEU A 115 0.07 -2.99 7.97
C LEU A 115 -0.80 -2.89 6.71
N THR A 116 -1.22 -1.66 6.37
CA THR A 116 -1.79 -1.32 5.07
C THR A 116 -1.10 -0.08 4.52
N TYR A 117 -0.99 0.00 3.20
CA TYR A 117 -0.46 1.17 2.49
C TYR A 117 -0.84 1.10 1.01
N PHE A 118 -0.57 2.17 0.28
CA PHE A 118 -0.71 2.21 -1.16
C PHE A 118 0.63 2.40 -1.84
N GLU A 119 0.79 1.74 -2.98
CA GLU A 119 2.02 1.79 -3.77
C GLU A 119 1.72 1.89 -5.27
N ASN A 120 2.65 2.48 -6.01
CA ASN A 120 2.67 2.43 -7.47
C ASN A 120 4.12 2.51 -7.96
N ALA A 121 4.37 2.12 -9.22
CA ALA A 121 5.63 2.35 -9.89
C ALA A 121 5.50 3.48 -10.92
N ARG A 122 6.57 4.26 -11.05
CA ARG A 122 6.74 5.20 -12.15
C ARG A 122 6.76 4.46 -13.48
N HIS A 123 6.11 4.99 -14.51
CA HIS A 123 6.21 4.45 -15.86
C HIS A 123 7.64 4.59 -16.39
N ASN A 124 8.19 3.52 -17.00
CA ASN A 124 9.60 3.48 -17.39
C ASN A 124 9.85 3.02 -18.84
N ASN A 125 8.79 2.84 -19.64
CA ASN A 125 8.81 2.30 -21.01
C ASN A 125 9.61 0.98 -21.16
N ALA A 126 9.76 0.22 -20.08
CA ALA A 126 10.55 -1.00 -20.01
C ALA A 126 9.80 -2.04 -19.14
N PRO A 127 8.85 -2.79 -19.73
CA PRO A 127 7.91 -3.64 -18.98
C PRO A 127 8.57 -4.74 -18.15
N ASP A 128 9.78 -5.16 -18.53
CA ASP A 128 10.55 -6.19 -17.82
C ASP A 128 11.44 -5.62 -16.71
N ARG A 129 11.49 -4.30 -16.55
CA ARG A 129 12.35 -3.60 -15.60
C ARG A 129 11.53 -2.96 -14.48
N ASN A 130 10.83 -3.79 -13.71
CA ASN A 130 10.00 -3.28 -12.63
C ASN A 130 10.83 -3.04 -11.35
N PRO A 131 10.64 -1.90 -10.64
CA PRO A 131 11.19 -1.77 -9.30
C PRO A 131 10.65 -2.88 -8.40
N LYS A 132 11.45 -3.26 -7.41
CA LYS A 132 11.06 -4.24 -6.41
C LYS A 132 11.05 -3.61 -5.04
N LEU A 133 10.02 -3.92 -4.26
CA LEU A 133 9.85 -3.44 -2.89
C LEU A 133 9.74 -4.63 -1.94
N ARG A 134 10.35 -4.49 -0.77
CA ARG A 134 10.13 -5.33 0.40
C ARG A 134 9.80 -4.44 1.59
N VAL A 135 8.97 -4.94 2.49
CA VAL A 135 8.67 -4.25 3.75
C VAL A 135 9.09 -5.12 4.92
N THR A 136 9.83 -4.53 5.86
CA THR A 136 10.26 -5.20 7.09
C THR A 136 9.71 -4.49 8.32
N PHE A 137 9.52 -5.25 9.38
CA PHE A 137 9.05 -4.77 10.68
C PHE A 137 9.90 -5.40 11.79
N GLY A 138 10.59 -4.57 12.57
CA GLY A 138 11.51 -5.05 13.61
C GLY A 138 12.67 -5.90 13.08
N GLY A 139 13.03 -5.76 11.80
CA GLY A 139 14.05 -6.54 11.12
C GLY A 139 13.53 -7.80 10.39
N GLU A 140 12.28 -8.20 10.63
CA GLU A 140 11.66 -9.36 9.98
C GLU A 140 10.88 -8.95 8.73
N VAL A 141 10.81 -9.83 7.73
CA VAL A 141 10.04 -9.57 6.50
C VAL A 141 8.53 -9.60 6.81
N LEU A 142 7.87 -8.46 6.59
CA LEU A 142 6.42 -8.31 6.79
C LEU A 142 5.65 -8.40 5.47
N VAL A 143 6.19 -7.82 4.40
CA VAL A 143 5.71 -7.99 3.03
C VAL A 143 6.88 -8.46 2.18
N SER A 144 6.75 -9.64 1.59
CA SER A 144 7.78 -10.24 0.72
C SER A 144 8.14 -9.34 -0.44
N GLU A 145 9.38 -9.50 -0.93
CA GLU A 145 9.82 -8.79 -2.14
C GLU A 145 8.87 -9.07 -3.32
N HIS A 146 8.38 -8.01 -3.96
CA HIS A 146 7.53 -8.10 -5.13
C HIS A 146 7.87 -6.99 -6.13
N ALA A 147 7.61 -7.26 -7.41
CA ALA A 147 7.81 -6.30 -8.49
C ALA A 147 6.57 -5.40 -8.63
N LEU A 148 6.78 -4.09 -8.67
CA LEU A 148 5.70 -3.11 -8.88
C LEU A 148 5.61 -2.76 -10.36
N LYS A 149 4.41 -2.86 -10.89
CA LYS A 149 4.09 -2.38 -12.24
C LYS A 149 3.35 -1.05 -12.13
N PRO A 150 3.56 -0.11 -13.07
CA PRO A 150 2.70 1.06 -13.18
C PRO A 150 1.24 0.60 -13.29
N VAL A 151 0.35 1.22 -12.52
CA VAL A 151 -1.09 0.86 -12.55
C VAL A 151 -1.74 1.24 -13.87
N GLU A 152 -1.20 2.25 -14.55
CA GLU A 152 -1.64 2.67 -15.87
C GLU A 152 -0.49 3.28 -16.69
N ALA A 153 -0.78 3.70 -17.91
CA ALA A 153 0.17 4.38 -18.78
C ALA A 153 0.59 5.74 -18.20
N ILE A 154 1.76 6.23 -18.63
CA ILE A 154 2.21 7.59 -18.31
C ILE A 154 1.12 8.63 -18.64
N ASP A 155 0.99 9.63 -17.77
CA ASP A 155 0.01 10.73 -17.81
C ASP A 155 -1.46 10.31 -17.68
N SER A 156 -1.75 9.02 -17.42
CA SER A 156 -3.08 8.56 -17.08
C SER A 156 -3.26 8.54 -15.56
N HIS A 157 -4.37 9.09 -15.06
CA HIS A 157 -4.66 9.23 -13.61
C HIS A 157 -6.08 8.76 -13.26
N THR A 158 -6.51 7.66 -13.86
CA THR A 158 -7.86 7.12 -13.73
C THR A 158 -7.97 5.99 -12.70
N LEU A 159 -6.90 5.22 -12.53
CA LEU A 159 -6.86 4.08 -11.62
C LEU A 159 -6.23 4.47 -10.28
N PRO A 160 -6.71 3.94 -9.15
CA PRO A 160 -6.03 4.15 -7.87
C PRO A 160 -4.67 3.43 -7.87
N PHE A 161 -3.78 3.88 -6.98
CA PHE A 161 -2.59 3.10 -6.63
C PHE A 161 -2.99 1.71 -6.09
N CYS A 162 -2.06 0.75 -6.15
CA CYS A 162 -2.27 -0.59 -5.61
C CYS A 162 -2.39 -0.51 -4.08
N PHE A 163 -3.48 -1.05 -3.53
CA PHE A 163 -3.61 -1.24 -2.09
C PHE A 163 -2.88 -2.52 -1.68
N VAL A 164 -2.02 -2.41 -0.67
CA VAL A 164 -1.29 -3.53 -0.09
C VAL A 164 -1.69 -3.72 1.36
N GLU A 165 -1.95 -4.97 1.72
CA GLU A 165 -2.25 -5.41 3.07
C GLU A 165 -1.28 -6.52 3.46
N SER A 166 -0.59 -6.37 4.59
CA SER A 166 0.29 -7.41 5.11
C SER A 166 -0.51 -8.58 5.70
N ALA A 167 0.15 -9.72 5.88
CA ALA A 167 -0.32 -10.72 6.82
C ALA A 167 -0.44 -10.11 8.23
N VAL A 168 -1.31 -10.68 9.05
CA VAL A 168 -1.40 -10.32 10.47
C VAL A 168 -0.11 -10.75 11.16
N PHE A 169 0.53 -9.83 11.87
CA PHE A 169 1.74 -10.11 12.66
C PHE A 169 1.46 -9.91 14.14
N THR A 170 2.23 -10.61 14.98
CA THR A 170 2.11 -10.50 16.45
C THR A 170 3.31 -9.73 16.97
N ALA A 171 3.08 -8.71 17.79
CA ALA A 171 4.19 -7.98 18.41
C ALA A 171 4.88 -8.89 19.44
N PRO A 172 6.19 -9.21 19.27
CA PRO A 172 6.88 -10.17 20.13
C PRO A 172 7.14 -9.62 21.53
N LYS A 173 7.19 -8.29 21.67
CA LYS A 173 7.37 -7.55 22.92
C LYS A 173 6.63 -6.22 22.84
N ALA A 174 6.42 -5.60 23.99
CA ALA A 174 5.93 -4.24 24.04
C ALA A 174 7.02 -3.23 23.62
N GLY A 175 6.60 -2.08 23.11
CA GLY A 175 7.46 -0.95 22.77
C GLY A 175 7.54 -0.67 21.27
N ALA A 176 8.70 -0.18 20.82
CA ALA A 176 8.89 0.32 19.47
C ALA A 176 9.60 -0.65 18.53
N PHE A 177 9.19 -0.64 17.26
CA PHE A 177 9.78 -1.41 16.17
C PHE A 177 10.00 -0.52 14.94
N GLU A 178 11.03 -0.82 14.16
CA GLU A 178 11.25 -0.15 12.89
C GLU A 178 10.32 -0.73 11.82
N LEU A 179 9.47 0.09 11.21
CA LEU A 179 8.85 -0.19 9.94
C LEU A 179 9.75 0.35 8.83
N ARG A 180 10.08 -0.48 7.84
CA ARG A 180 10.99 -0.10 6.76
C ARG A 180 10.49 -0.59 5.40
N PHE A 181 10.31 0.35 4.49
CA PHE A 181 10.09 0.14 3.06
C PHE A 181 11.44 0.24 2.36
N GLU A 182 11.84 -0.81 1.64
CA GLU A 182 13.13 -0.81 0.93
C GLU A 182 13.00 -1.35 -0.49
N THR A 183 13.61 -0.64 -1.43
CA THR A 183 13.71 -1.10 -2.80
C THR A 183 14.96 -1.94 -3.00
N THR A 184 14.81 -3.08 -3.67
CA THR A 184 15.89 -4.06 -3.89
C THR A 184 16.33 -4.15 -5.34
N PHE A 185 15.70 -3.38 -6.23
CA PHE A 185 16.10 -3.22 -7.63
C PHE A 185 16.22 -1.75 -8.00
N GLY A 186 17.28 -1.38 -8.72
CA GLY A 186 17.55 0.01 -9.11
C GLY A 186 18.24 0.15 -10.46
N ASP A 187 17.46 0.29 -11.52
CA ASP A 187 17.91 0.78 -12.84
C ASP A 187 16.88 1.75 -13.42
N ARG A 188 17.02 3.04 -13.08
CA ARG A 188 16.16 4.15 -13.52
C ARG A 188 14.67 3.92 -13.25
N VAL A 189 14.36 3.28 -12.13
CA VAL A 189 13.00 2.96 -11.68
C VAL A 189 12.69 3.67 -10.39
N ALA A 190 11.43 4.02 -10.16
CA ALA A 190 10.99 4.59 -8.90
C ALA A 190 9.69 3.94 -8.46
N ILE A 191 9.52 3.83 -7.15
CA ILE A 191 8.22 3.55 -6.52
C ILE A 191 7.71 4.82 -5.86
N VAL A 192 6.40 4.87 -5.69
CA VAL A 192 5.71 5.87 -4.87
C VAL A 192 4.88 5.18 -3.79
N LEU A 193 4.78 5.82 -2.63
CA LEU A 193 4.10 5.30 -1.44
C LEU A 193 3.17 6.36 -0.85
N ASP A 194 2.02 5.93 -0.34
CA ASP A 194 1.06 6.79 0.36
C ASP A 194 0.21 6.01 1.38
N GLN A 195 -0.42 6.74 2.31
CA GLN A 195 -1.34 6.25 3.35
C GLN A 195 -0.88 5.00 4.12
N VAL A 196 0.30 5.07 4.73
CA VAL A 196 0.82 4.00 5.58
C VAL A 196 0.08 3.94 6.91
N THR A 197 -0.55 2.80 7.21
CA THR A 197 -1.30 2.57 8.45
C THR A 197 -0.89 1.27 9.12
N ILE A 198 -0.78 1.28 10.44
CA ILE A 198 -0.73 0.07 11.25
C ILE A 198 -1.92 0.11 12.21
N ALA A 199 -2.70 -0.97 12.24
CA ALA A 199 -3.86 -1.09 13.12
C ALA A 199 -3.82 -2.41 13.90
N GLU A 200 -4.29 -2.37 15.16
CA GLU A 200 -4.55 -3.57 15.94
C GLU A 200 -5.68 -4.36 15.27
N VAL A 201 -5.45 -5.65 15.02
CA VAL A 201 -6.48 -6.58 14.58
C VAL A 201 -7.13 -7.12 15.84
N GLY A 202 -8.35 -6.68 16.13
CA GLY A 202 -9.11 -7.21 17.27
C GLY A 202 -9.15 -8.74 17.24
N LEU A 203 -9.21 -9.38 18.41
CA LEU A 203 -9.59 -10.79 18.46
C LEU A 203 -10.88 -10.95 17.64
N PRO A 204 -10.99 -11.96 16.75
CA PRO A 204 -12.31 -12.28 16.23
C PRO A 204 -13.23 -12.48 17.44
N PRO A 205 -14.40 -11.84 17.50
CA PRO A 205 -15.42 -12.25 18.45
C PRO A 205 -15.61 -13.76 18.29
N PRO A 206 -15.89 -14.53 19.35
CA PRO A 206 -16.07 -15.98 19.24
C PRO A 206 -17.03 -16.46 18.14
N ASN A 207 -17.83 -15.57 17.53
CA ASN A 207 -18.99 -15.92 16.70
C ASN A 207 -19.12 -15.15 15.37
N THR A 208 -18.05 -14.66 14.73
CA THR A 208 -18.21 -13.96 13.43
C THR A 208 -17.72 -14.81 12.25
N ALA A 209 -18.60 -15.70 11.80
CA ALA A 209 -18.52 -16.30 10.49
C ALA A 209 -18.70 -15.21 9.41
N SER A 210 -17.61 -14.94 8.70
CA SER A 210 -17.51 -14.48 7.30
C SER A 210 -18.75 -13.80 6.67
N LEU A 211 -18.76 -12.46 6.71
CA LEU A 211 -19.30 -11.66 5.61
C LEU A 211 -18.11 -11.23 4.75
N ALA A 212 -18.12 -11.66 3.48
CA ALA A 212 -17.08 -11.36 2.51
C ALA A 212 -17.00 -9.84 2.24
N ASP A 213 -15.78 -9.32 2.27
CA ASP A 213 -15.43 -7.92 2.00
C ASP A 213 -15.42 -7.66 0.47
N PRO A 214 -16.09 -6.60 -0.04
CA PRO A 214 -16.16 -6.29 -1.48
C PRO A 214 -14.91 -5.61 -2.06
N PHE A 215 -13.83 -5.35 -1.31
CA PHE A 215 -12.60 -4.80 -1.90
C PHE A 215 -11.74 -5.90 -2.51
N SER A 216 -11.77 -5.96 -3.84
CA SER A 216 -11.04 -6.89 -4.69
C SER A 216 -9.53 -6.87 -4.38
N ARG A 217 -9.02 -8.01 -3.92
CA ARG A 217 -7.59 -8.25 -3.62
C ARG A 217 -6.78 -8.24 -4.92
N CYS A 218 -5.73 -7.43 -5.00
CA CYS A 218 -4.58 -7.74 -5.85
C CYS A 218 -3.65 -8.69 -5.08
N SER A 219 -4.07 -9.93 -4.85
CA SER A 219 -3.14 -10.96 -4.37
C SER A 219 -2.45 -11.59 -5.57
N SER A 220 -1.20 -11.22 -5.81
CA SER A 220 -0.35 -11.84 -6.83
C SER A 220 0.15 -13.21 -6.34
N THR A 221 -0.69 -14.24 -6.36
CA THR A 221 -0.20 -15.62 -6.46
C THR A 221 -0.21 -15.99 -7.94
N TRP A 222 0.94 -15.79 -8.59
CA TRP A 222 1.15 -16.14 -10.00
C TRP A 222 1.58 -17.60 -10.12
N GLU A 223 0.63 -18.48 -10.34
CA GLU A 223 0.82 -19.61 -11.24
C GLU A 223 -0.09 -19.37 -12.44
N SER A 224 0.50 -19.27 -13.63
CA SER A 224 -0.12 -19.00 -14.94
C SER A 224 -0.64 -17.56 -15.19
N GLY A 225 0.25 -16.69 -15.67
CA GLY A 225 0.09 -15.97 -16.95
C GLY A 225 -1.22 -15.25 -17.36
N VAL A 226 -2.08 -14.76 -16.46
CA VAL A 226 -3.29 -14.00 -16.85
C VAL A 226 -3.33 -12.61 -16.19
N PRO A 227 -3.54 -11.50 -16.93
CA PRO A 227 -3.67 -10.17 -16.34
C PRO A 227 -5.00 -10.02 -15.58
N CYS A 228 -4.98 -9.23 -14.51
CA CYS A 228 -6.17 -8.85 -13.73
C CYS A 228 -7.19 -8.14 -14.63
N LEU A 229 -8.25 -8.85 -15.01
CA LEU A 229 -9.46 -8.27 -15.58
C LEU A 229 -10.27 -7.58 -14.47
N GLN A 230 -10.25 -6.25 -14.47
CA GLN A 230 -11.09 -5.41 -13.61
C GLN A 230 -12.57 -5.58 -13.98
N HIS A 231 -13.40 -5.99 -13.02
CA HIS A 231 -14.85 -5.77 -13.11
C HIS A 231 -15.21 -4.59 -12.20
N ALA A 232 -15.61 -3.47 -12.81
CA ALA A 232 -16.39 -2.43 -12.15
C ALA A 232 -17.90 -2.69 -12.35
N PRO A 233 -18.78 -2.16 -11.49
CA PRO A 233 -20.08 -2.76 -11.18
C PRO A 233 -21.25 -2.26 -12.04
N SER A 234 -22.33 -3.06 -12.03
CA SER A 234 -23.70 -2.77 -12.49
C SER A 234 -23.97 -2.83 -14.00
N CYS A 235 -24.12 -4.06 -14.52
CA CYS A 235 -25.08 -4.30 -15.59
C CYS A 235 -26.19 -5.19 -15.03
N ARG A 236 -27.34 -4.55 -14.73
CA ARG A 236 -28.57 -5.21 -14.30
C ARG A 236 -28.94 -6.26 -15.35
N GLN A 237 -29.11 -7.52 -14.95
CA GLN A 237 -29.65 -8.56 -15.84
C GLN A 237 -31.02 -8.09 -16.38
N VAL A 238 -31.07 -7.69 -17.65
CA VAL A 238 -32.32 -7.69 -18.41
C VAL A 238 -32.55 -9.16 -18.79
N ARG A 239 -33.41 -9.83 -18.03
CA ARG A 239 -34.03 -11.07 -18.51
C ARG A 239 -35.05 -10.70 -19.57
N ASP A 240 -35.03 -11.47 -20.67
CA ASP A 240 -36.01 -11.54 -21.76
C ASP A 240 -35.63 -10.84 -23.10
N PRO A 241 -35.29 -11.61 -24.16
CA PRO A 241 -34.96 -11.08 -25.47
C PRO A 241 -36.15 -10.85 -26.43
N THR A 242 -37.41 -10.81 -25.97
CA THR A 242 -38.58 -10.73 -26.88
C THR A 242 -39.37 -9.42 -26.90
N ARG A 243 -38.80 -8.29 -26.45
CA ARG A 243 -39.51 -6.99 -26.49
C ARG A 243 -38.64 -5.82 -26.95
N TRP A 244 -38.62 -5.56 -28.26
CA TRP A 244 -38.19 -4.28 -28.83
C TRP A 244 -39.40 -3.56 -29.46
N PRO A 245 -39.76 -2.34 -29.01
CA PRO A 245 -40.54 -1.43 -29.84
C PRO A 245 -39.60 -0.71 -30.81
N SER A 246 -40.02 -0.71 -32.07
CA SER A 246 -39.46 0.04 -33.18
C SER A 246 -39.50 1.54 -32.94
N ARG A 247 -38.33 2.19 -32.83
CA ARG A 247 -38.05 3.60 -33.21
C ARG A 247 -36.62 3.94 -32.79
N TYR A 248 -35.69 3.92 -33.74
CA TYR A 248 -34.76 5.01 -34.04
C TYR A 248 -33.87 4.54 -35.19
N ARG A 249 -34.17 5.08 -36.37
CA ARG A 249 -33.44 4.87 -37.62
C ARG A 249 -32.52 6.07 -37.79
N GLY A 250 -31.21 5.82 -37.91
CA GLY A 250 -30.30 6.71 -38.63
C GLY A 250 -29.19 7.36 -37.80
N ILE A 251 -28.02 6.71 -37.72
CA ILE A 251 -26.71 7.35 -37.90
C ILE A 251 -25.85 6.33 -38.69
N ARG A 252 -25.22 6.78 -39.78
CA ARG A 252 -24.36 5.96 -40.65
C ARG A 252 -22.97 5.79 -40.03
N ARG A 253 -22.35 4.68 -40.43
CA ARG A 253 -21.02 4.15 -40.10
C ARG A 253 -19.88 5.16 -40.28
N GLY A 254 -19.02 5.22 -39.27
CA GLY A 254 -17.60 5.57 -39.35
C GLY A 254 -16.86 4.58 -38.45
N ASP A 255 -15.74 4.06 -38.95
CA ASP A 255 -15.09 2.82 -38.51
C ASP A 255 -14.71 2.79 -37.02
N GLY A 256 -14.96 1.65 -36.39
CA GLY A 256 -14.62 1.34 -35.00
C GLY A 256 -14.54 -0.16 -34.82
N ASP A 257 -13.32 -0.62 -34.53
CA ASP A 257 -12.84 -1.99 -34.44
C ASP A 257 -13.78 -2.99 -33.74
N ASP A 258 -14.12 -4.04 -34.49
CA ASP A 258 -14.72 -5.27 -33.99
C ASP A 258 -13.76 -5.98 -33.02
N CYS A 259 -14.26 -6.25 -31.81
CA CYS A 259 -13.64 -7.16 -30.85
C CYS A 259 -13.54 -8.58 -31.45
N LEU A 260 -12.39 -8.93 -32.01
CA LEU A 260 -12.06 -10.32 -32.37
C LEU A 260 -11.88 -11.16 -31.10
N LEU A 261 -12.80 -12.11 -30.89
CA LEU A 261 -12.63 -13.20 -29.93
C LEU A 261 -11.62 -14.23 -30.46
N PRO A 262 -10.69 -14.77 -29.64
CA PRO A 262 -9.85 -15.88 -30.08
C PRO A 262 -10.68 -17.17 -30.16
N GLN A 263 -10.68 -17.81 -31.33
CA GLN A 263 -11.17 -19.18 -31.50
C GLN A 263 -10.17 -20.16 -30.91
N PHE A 264 -10.58 -20.93 -29.90
CA PHE A 264 -9.83 -22.09 -29.44
C PHE A 264 -10.18 -23.31 -30.30
N THR A 265 -9.20 -23.81 -31.06
CA THR A 265 -9.30 -25.11 -31.76
C THR A 265 -8.94 -26.22 -30.78
N VAL A 266 -9.87 -27.16 -30.55
CA VAL A 266 -9.62 -28.39 -29.78
C VAL A 266 -8.97 -29.42 -30.70
N ALA A 267 -7.73 -29.82 -30.39
CA ALA A 267 -7.06 -30.93 -31.03
C ALA A 267 -7.53 -32.26 -30.44
N VAL A 268 -8.25 -33.06 -31.22
CA VAL A 268 -8.57 -34.46 -30.89
C VAL A 268 -7.46 -35.35 -31.43
N GLY A 269 -6.71 -35.97 -30.52
CA GLY A 269 -5.71 -36.99 -30.86
C GLY A 269 -6.34 -38.29 -31.35
N ARG A 270 -5.84 -38.84 -32.45
CA ARG A 270 -6.06 -40.23 -32.85
C ARG A 270 -4.88 -41.08 -32.38
N ARG A 271 -5.15 -42.17 -31.67
CA ARG A 271 -4.24 -43.32 -31.57
C ARG A 271 -4.72 -44.39 -32.55
N LEU A 272 -3.74 -44.90 -33.32
CA LEU A 272 -3.66 -46.13 -34.12
C LEU A 272 -4.89 -46.51 -34.95
#